data_AF-A0A358CZ03-F1
#
_entry.id   AF-A0A358CZ03-F1
#
_cell.length_a   1.000
_cell.length_b   1.000
_cell.length_c   1.000
_cell.angle_alpha   90.00
_cell.angle_beta   90.00
_cell.angle_gamma   90.00
#
_symmetry.space_group_name_H-M   'P 1'
#
loop_
_entity.id
_entity.type
_entity.pdbx_description
1 polymer ?
#
loop_
_entity_poly.entity_id
_entity_poly.type
_entity_poly.pdbx_seq_one_letter_code
_entity_poly.pdbx_strand_id
1 'polypeptide(L)' 'MSINLRSMIFVPGYRRRFLERSRRFMADALILDLEDSVPHADKE' A
#
# COMPACT_ATOMS: atom_id res chain seq x y z
N MET A 1 -12.21 22.04 5.04
CA MET A 1 -12.56 20.71 4.50
C MET A 1 -11.82 19.70 5.37
N SER A 2 -12.52 18.80 6.07
CA SER A 2 -11.87 17.78 6.91
C SER A 2 -11.64 16.54 6.06
N ILE A 3 -10.40 16.03 6.02
CA ILE A 3 -10.11 14.74 5.40
C ILE A 3 -10.44 13.67 6.44
N ASN A 4 -11.38 12.77 6.12
CA ASN A 4 -11.76 11.67 7.00
C ASN A 4 -11.01 10.40 6.59
N LEU A 5 -9.98 10.03 7.35
CA LEU A 5 -9.15 8.84 7.15
C LEU A 5 -9.66 7.68 8.02
N ARG A 6 -10.68 6.96 7.55
CA ARG A 6 -11.28 5.82 8.29
C ARG A 6 -10.62 4.50 7.92
N SER A 7 -10.01 4.44 6.74
CA SER A 7 -9.43 3.22 6.18
C SER A 7 -8.12 3.52 5.46
N MET A 8 -7.08 2.79 5.84
CA MET A 8 -5.75 2.82 5.24
C MET A 8 -5.32 1.39 4.96
N ILE A 9 -4.90 1.11 3.73
CA ILE A 9 -4.38 -0.20 3.35
C ILE A 9 -2.90 -0.09 3.04
N PHE A 10 -2.10 -0.86 3.77
CA PHE A 10 -0.67 -1.01 3.50
C PHE A 10 -0.46 -2.06 2.41
N VAL A 11 0.25 -1.68 1.36
CA VAL A 11 0.47 -2.49 0.16
C VAL A 11 1.97 -2.68 -0.02
N PRO A 12 2.50 -3.92 0.07
CA PRO A 12 3.92 -4.18 -0.12
C PRO A 12 4.41 -3.71 -1.50
N GLY A 13 5.42 -2.84 -1.52
CA GLY A 13 5.91 -2.15 -2.71
C GLY A 13 6.56 -3.06 -3.76
N TYR A 14 7.17 -4.16 -3.33
CA TYR A 14 7.88 -5.09 -4.22
C TYR A 14 6.96 -5.98 -5.07
N ARG A 15 5.69 -6.19 -4.67
CA ARG A 15 4.78 -7.10 -5.39
C ARG A 15 3.85 -6.33 -6.33
N ARG A 16 4.23 -6.27 -7.60
CA ARG A 16 3.44 -5.60 -8.66
C ARG A 16 1.96 -6.03 -8.71
N ARG A 17 1.68 -7.33 -8.53
CA ARG A 17 0.29 -7.84 -8.46
C ARG A 17 -0.55 -7.21 -7.34
N PHE A 18 0.06 -6.88 -6.21
CA PHE A 18 -0.63 -6.24 -5.09
C PHE A 18 -0.91 -4.77 -5.38
N LEU A 19 0.06 -4.06 -5.98
CA LEU A 19 -0.12 -2.69 -6.45
C LEU A 19 -1.25 -2.58 -7.49
N GLU A 20 -1.30 -3.49 -8.46
CA GLU A 20 -2.33 -3.47 -9.49
C GLU A 20 -3.74 -3.74 -8.92
N ARG A 21 -3.83 -4.65 -7.94
CA ARG A 21 -5.10 -4.97 -7.27
C ARG A 21 -5.56 -3.88 -6.32
N SER A 22 -4.65 -3.22 -5.60
CA SER A 22 -5.00 -2.21 -4.60
C SER A 22 -5.72 -1.00 -5.18
N ARG A 23 -5.48 -0.69 -6.46
CA ARG A 23 -6.20 0.35 -7.23
C ARG A 23 -7.73 0.17 -7.24
N ARG A 24 -8.25 -1.03 -6.94
CA ARG A 24 -9.68 -1.32 -6.91
C ARG A 24 -10.27 -1.35 -5.50
N PHE A 25 -9.46 -1.13 -4.47
CA PHE A 25 -9.93 -1.18 -3.08
C PHE A 25 -10.69 0.10 -2.72
N MET A 26 -11.78 -0.07 -1.98
CA MET A 26 -12.47 1.06 -1.35
C MET A 26 -11.75 1.38 -0.05
N ALA A 27 -10.74 2.23 -0.13
CA ALA A 27 -10.01 2.75 1.02
C ALA A 27 -9.83 4.26 0.89
N ASP A 28 -9.78 4.96 2.02
CA ASP A 28 -9.53 6.41 2.04
C ASP A 28 -8.05 6.70 1.71
N ALA A 29 -7.14 5.77 2.01
CA ALA A 29 -5.73 5.84 1.61
C ALA A 29 -5.13 4.45 1.28
N LEU A 30 -4.20 4.44 0.32
CA LEU A 30 -3.28 3.34 0.05
C LEU A 30 -1.88 3.79 0.43
N ILE A 31 -1.20 3.02 1.28
CA ILE A 31 0.18 3.29 1.72
C ILE A 31 1.06 2.22 1.08
N LEU A 32 1.96 2.63 0.19
CA LEU A 32 2.92 1.72 -0.43
C LEU A 32 4.06 1.49 0.56
N ASP A 33 4.16 0.28 1.07
CA ASP A 33 5.10 -0.10 2.13
C ASP A 33 6.43 -0.55 1.53
N LEU A 34 7.51 0.09 1.96
CA LEU A 34 8.91 -0.22 1.60
C LEU A 34 9.71 -0.81 2.78
N GLU A 35 9.07 -0.90 3.96
CA GLU A 35 9.71 -1.26 5.23
C GLU A 35 9.49 -2.75 5.52
N ASP A 36 8.64 -3.07 6.50
CA ASP A 36 8.55 -4.40 7.09
C ASP A 36 7.92 -5.45 6.16
N SER A 37 7.05 -5.02 5.23
CA SER A 37 6.44 -5.95 4.28
C SER A 37 7.33 -6.28 3.08
N VAL A 38 8.53 -5.70 2.98
CA VAL A 38 9.45 -5.90 1.85
C VAL A 38 10.65 -6.76 2.26
N PRO A 39 10.88 -7.91 1.59
CA PRO A 39 12.08 -8.71 1.78
C PRO A 39 13.34 -7.89 1.53
N HIS A 40 14.42 -8.16 2.27
CA HIS A 40 15.66 -7.39 2.16
C HIS A 40 16.22 -7.32 0.73
N ALA A 41 16.05 -8.39 -0.07
CA ALA A 41 16.49 -8.46 -1.46
C ALA A 41 15.73 -7.52 -2.42
N ASP A 42 14.59 -6.97 -1.99
CA ASP A 42 13.69 -6.16 -2.82
C ASP A 42 13.59 -4.69 -2.31
N LYS A 43 14.54 -4.22 -1.47
CA LYS A 43 14.52 -2.87 -0.86
C LYS A 43 15.25 -1.78 -1.65
N GLU A 44 15.89 -2.12 -2.76
CA GLU A 44 16.60 -1.19 -3.67
C GLU A 44 15.79 -0.89 -4.93
#